data_AF-A0A930XC26-F1
#
_entry.id   AF-A0A930XC26-F1
#
_cell.length_a   1.000
_cell.length_b   1.000
_cell.length_c   1.000
_cell.angle_alpha   90.00
_cell.angle_beta   90.00
_cell.angle_gamma   90.00
#
_symmetry.space_group_name_H-M   'P 1'
#
loop_
_entity.id
_entity.type
_entity.pdbx_description
1 polymer ?
#
loop_
_entity_poly.entity_id
_entity_poly.type
_entity_poly.pdbx_seq_one_letter_code
_entity_poly.pdbx_strand_id
1 'polypeptide(L)' 'MKINLNTDQEIIEEAFNVLIDHLDVVKVMRFWEICHLGQGDYSHIKRQLFEDETVDSLYDKIKGF' A
#
# COMPACT_ATOMS: atom_id res chain seq x y z
N MET A 1 26.42 25.87 -2.73
CA MET A 1 25.85 25.00 -1.68
C MET A 1 24.89 24.04 -2.36
N LYS A 2 25.23 22.75 -2.48
CA LYS A 2 24.29 21.73 -2.97
C LYS A 2 23.46 21.30 -1.76
N ILE A 3 22.22 21.76 -1.70
CA ILE A 3 21.27 21.27 -0.70
C ILE A 3 20.81 19.91 -1.22
N ASN A 4 21.19 18.84 -0.53
CA ASN A 4 20.64 17.51 -0.79
C ASN A 4 19.25 17.51 -0.15
N LEU A 5 18.24 17.88 -0.94
CA LEU A 5 16.84 17.74 -0.52
C LEU A 5 16.48 16.27 -0.66
N ASN A 6 15.91 15.71 0.40
CA ASN A 6 15.28 14.40 0.34
C ASN A 6 14.21 14.41 -0.77
N THR A 7 14.12 13.31 -1.50
CA THR A 7 13.04 13.08 -2.46
C THR A 7 11.72 12.90 -1.73
N ASP A 8 10.59 13.18 -2.40
CA ASP A 8 9.26 12.94 -1.85
C ASP A 8 9.10 11.49 -1.36
N GLN A 9 9.74 10.53 -2.02
CA GLN A 9 9.71 9.12 -1.64
C GLN A 9 10.46 8.83 -0.34
N GLU A 10 11.62 9.45 -0.13
CA GLU A 10 12.39 9.32 1.12
C GLU A 10 11.62 9.93 2.30
N ILE A 11 10.94 11.07 2.08
CA ILE A 11 10.11 11.72 3.11
C ILE A 11 8.90 10.84 3.47
N ILE A 12 8.26 10.22 2.47
CA ILE A 12 7.13 9.30 2.67
C ILE A 12 7.57 8.05 3.46
N GLU A 13 8.73 7.48 3.13
CA GLU A 13 9.28 6.31 3.84
C GLU A 13 9.62 6.65 5.30
N GLU A 14 10.25 7.79 5.55
CA GLU A 14 10.54 8.27 6.91
C GLU A 14 9.26 8.44 7.73
N ALA A 15 8.24 9.09 7.15
CA ALA A 15 6.94 9.26 7.80
C ALA A 15 6.26 7.91 8.10
N PHE A 16 6.34 6.95 7.18
CA PHE A 16 5.77 5.63 7.37
C PHE A 16 6.42 4.87 8.54
N ASN A 17 7.75 4.92 8.64
CA ASN A 17 8.49 4.28 9.72
C ASN A 17 8.09 4.84 11.09
N VAL A 18 7.98 6.16 11.22
CA VAL A 18 7.50 6.81 12.45
C VAL A 18 6.08 6.35 12.80
N LEU A 19 5.19 6.23 11.82
CA LEU A 19 3.81 5.79 12.06
C LEU A 19 3.74 4.34 12.54
N ILE A 20 4.54 3.42 11.95
CA ILE A 20 4.60 2.02 12.37
C ILE A 20 5.17 1.87 13.79
N ASP A 21 6.13 2.72 14.18
CA ASP A 21 6.72 2.68 15.52
C ASP A 21 5.74 3.13 16.62
N HIS A 22 4.70 3.89 16.28
CA HIS A 22 3.80 4.51 17.25
C HIS A 22 2.33 4.09 17.13
N LEU A 23 1.93 3.43 16.05
CA LEU A 23 0.55 3.02 15.82
C LEU A 23 0.48 1.52 15.49
N ASP A 24 -0.68 0.94 15.79
CA ASP A 24 -1.00 -0.41 15.33
C ASP A 24 -0.96 -0.48 13.79
N VAL A 25 -0.39 -1.57 13.26
CA VAL A 25 -0.18 -1.77 11.81
C VAL A 25 -1.47 -1.60 11.01
N VAL A 26 -2.62 -2.06 11.55
CA VAL A 26 -3.92 -1.92 10.88
C VAL A 26 -4.32 -0.45 10.73
N LYS A 27 -4.01 0.38 11.74
CA LYS A 27 -4.28 1.83 11.70
C LYS A 27 -3.36 2.54 10.71
N VAL A 28 -2.08 2.16 10.64
CA VAL A 28 -1.12 2.74 9.69
C VAL A 28 -1.52 2.43 8.25
N MET A 29 -1.87 1.18 7.96
CA MET A 29 -2.31 0.78 6.62
C MET A 29 -3.60 1.49 6.20
N ARG A 30 -4.56 1.64 7.12
CA ARG A 30 -5.80 2.39 6.85
C ARG A 30 -5.55 3.88 6.64
N PHE A 31 -4.63 4.48 7.40
CA PHE A 31 -4.21 5.87 7.21
C PHE A 31 -3.57 6.06 5.82
N TRP A 32 -2.68 5.17 5.45
CA TRP A 32 -2.01 5.16 4.14
C TRP A 32 -3.01 5.13 2.97
N GLU A 33 -4.05 4.31 3.08
CA GLU A 33 -5.16 4.23 2.12
C GLU A 33 -5.99 5.54 2.07
N ILE A 34 -6.41 6.07 3.23
CA ILE A 34 -7.23 7.29 3.31
C ILE A 34 -6.48 8.52 2.78
N CYS A 35 -5.16 8.56 2.95
CA CYS A 35 -4.31 9.62 2.44
C CYS A 35 -3.88 9.43 0.98
N HIS A 36 -4.29 8.34 0.32
CA HIS A 36 -3.88 7.98 -1.04
C HIS A 36 -2.35 8.04 -1.23
N LEU A 37 -1.59 7.66 -0.20
CA LEU A 37 -0.13 7.65 -0.24
C LEU A 37 0.32 6.44 -1.07
N GLY A 38 0.53 6.63 -2.36
CA GLY A 38 0.89 5.54 -3.27
C GLY A 38 0.46 5.87 -4.69
N GLN A 39 1.19 5.36 -5.68
CA GLN A 39 0.78 5.55 -7.05
C GLN A 39 -0.34 4.58 -7.40
N GLY A 40 -1.54 5.12 -7.59
CA GLY A 40 -2.73 4.36 -8.00
C GLY A 40 -3.57 3.87 -6.83
N ASP A 41 -4.88 3.81 -7.05
CA ASP A 41 -5.83 3.25 -6.10
C ASP A 41 -5.80 1.72 -6.20
N TYR A 42 -4.78 1.10 -5.59
CA TYR A 42 -4.65 -0.36 -5.54
C TYR A 42 -5.90 -1.02 -4.94
N SER A 43 -6.57 -0.36 -4.00
CA SER A 43 -7.84 -0.83 -3.44
C SER A 43 -8.96 -0.84 -4.47
N HIS A 44 -9.02 0.13 -5.38
CA HIS A 44 -9.93 0.14 -6.51
C HIS A 44 -9.56 -0.91 -7.56
N ILE A 45 -8.29 -1.01 -7.95
CA ILE A 45 -7.80 -2.02 -8.91
C ILE A 45 -8.06 -3.43 -8.37
N LYS A 46 -7.78 -3.68 -7.09
CA LYS A 46 -8.03 -4.95 -6.43
C LYS A 46 -9.51 -5.32 -6.47
N ARG A 47 -10.41 -4.37 -6.17
CA ARG A 47 -11.86 -4.59 -6.28
C ARG A 47 -12.25 -4.92 -7.72
N GLN A 48 -11.85 -4.09 -8.68
CA GLN A 48 -12.15 -4.30 -10.10
C GLN A 48 -11.69 -5.68 -10.61
N LEU A 49 -10.54 -6.17 -10.14
CA LEU A 49 -9.97 -7.43 -10.62
C LEU A 49 -10.47 -8.66 -9.86
N PHE A 50 -10.86 -8.52 -8.59
CA PHE A 50 -11.01 -9.67 -7.67
C PHE A 50 -12.23 -9.59 -6.74
N GLU A 51 -13.19 -8.68 -6.96
CA GLU A 51 -14.37 -8.52 -6.09
C GLU A 51 -15.20 -9.81 -5.92
N ASP A 52 -15.28 -10.63 -6.97
CA ASP A 52 -16.00 -11.92 -6.96
C ASP A 52 -15.07 -13.13 -6.72
N GLU A 53 -13.81 -12.89 -6.37
CA GLU A 53 -12.80 -13.94 -6.23
C GLU A 53 -12.50 -14.22 -4.76
N THR A 54 -12.31 -15.50 -4.43
CA THR A 54 -11.82 -15.93 -3.13
C THR A 54 -10.34 -16.28 -3.22
N VAL A 55 -9.68 -16.41 -2.06
CA VAL A 55 -8.30 -16.90 -2.02
C VAL A 55 -8.19 -18.27 -2.68
N ASP A 56 -9.17 -19.15 -2.46
CA ASP A 56 -9.22 -20.49 -3.05
C ASP A 56 -9.39 -20.42 -4.59
N SER A 57 -10.28 -19.56 -5.10
CA SER A 57 -10.49 -19.43 -6.55
C SER A 57 -9.26 -18.87 -7.27
N LEU A 58 -8.56 -17.92 -6.65
CA LEU A 58 -7.31 -17.38 -7.18
C LEU A 58 -6.19 -18.42 -7.14
N TYR A 59 -6.12 -19.21 -6.08
CA TYR A 59 -5.13 -20.27 -5.95
C TYR A 59 -5.31 -21.36 -7.01
N ASP A 60 -6.56 -21.78 -7.27
CA ASP A 60 -6.87 -22.76 -8.31
C ASP A 60 -6.53 -22.23 -9.72
N LYS A 61 -6.79 -20.94 -9.98
CA LYS A 61 -6.38 -20.30 -11.24
C LYS A 61 -4.87 -20.31 -11.43
N ILE A 62 -4.09 -20.03 -10.38
CA ILE A 62 -2.63 -20.04 -10.43
C ILE A 62 -2.10 -21.46 -10.68
N LYS A 63 -2.72 -22.49 -10.08
CA LYS A 63 -2.34 -23.89 -10.32
C LYS A 63 -2.57 -24.38 -11.75
N GLY A 64 -3.45 -23.70 -12.49
CA GLY A 64 -3.77 -24.03 -13.89
C GLY A 64 -2.78 -23.45 -14.91
N PHE A 65 -1.82 -22.61 -14.49
CA PHE A 65 -0.74 -22.05 -15.32
C PHE A 65 0.57 -22.81 -15.09
#